data_AF-A3DFH5-F1
#
_entry.id   AF-A3DFH5-F1
#
_cell.length_a   1.000
_cell.length_b   1.000
_cell.length_c   1.000
_cell.angle_alpha   90.00
_cell.angle_beta   90.00
_cell.angle_gamma   90.00
#
_symmetry.space_group_name_H-M   'P 1'
#
loop_
_entity.id
_entity.type
_entity.pdbx_description
1 polymer ?
#
loop_
_entity_poly.entity_id
_entity_poly.type
_entity_poly.pdbx_seq_one_letter_code
_entity_poly.pdbx_strand_id
1 'polypeptide(L)'
;MGRLFLTVLKRFWVIILSVAIATAVSIGLMANSKADEFGESGQTYNFAQQDDTLFSPQIENNYFWEKASNNKIIPFPGYLKNVSYRMQYETKARNLSISKDTFEKLFSLISEAGKVNPPKSFIEGYELLLEYESEDGLSCDIELIGFNDDKTLYFEISSTEEESFIENSTGYIESAELVAFIKSIIGWKEFDIQNLSGTDEICVQVVSGIEKSDNVTIISGADAEYITNSIIRNSTRKDAGNCGYNIKIVFKNKDSREYCGFLTGDGCPYIAIEGRVFSIDSEILNMIYEKISYNVPFGDKAILP
;
A
#
# COMPACT_ATOMS: atom_id res chain seq x y z
N MET A 1 -40.18 14.90 15.71
CA MET A 1 -39.14 15.89 15.37
C MET A 1 -38.01 16.02 16.41
N GLY A 2 -37.73 15.01 17.26
CA GLY A 2 -36.69 15.13 18.32
C GLY A 2 -35.32 14.52 18.00
N ARG A 3 -35.21 13.65 16.97
CA ARG A 3 -33.95 12.93 16.66
C ARG A 3 -33.10 13.57 15.56
N LEU A 4 -33.67 14.44 14.72
CA LEU A 4 -32.90 15.16 13.69
C LEU A 4 -32.11 16.34 14.28
N PHE A 5 -32.59 16.93 15.38
CA PHE A 5 -31.98 18.13 15.99
C PHE A 5 -30.69 17.82 16.76
N LEU A 6 -30.58 16.63 17.38
CA LEU A 6 -29.38 16.22 18.12
C LEU A 6 -28.19 15.87 17.21
N THR A 7 -28.44 15.36 16.01
CA THR A 7 -27.37 14.98 15.06
C THR A 7 -26.74 16.21 14.39
N VAL A 8 -27.55 17.26 14.14
CA VAL A 8 -27.05 18.54 13.60
C VAL A 8 -26.29 19.32 14.67
N LEU A 9 -26.73 19.29 15.93
CA LEU A 9 -26.04 19.98 17.03
C LEU A 9 -24.66 19.36 17.33
N LYS A 10 -24.52 18.02 17.26
CA LYS A 10 -23.21 17.34 17.44
C LYS A 10 -22.20 17.67 16.34
N ARG A 11 -22.64 17.85 15.10
CA ARG A 11 -21.75 18.22 13.98
C ARG A 11 -21.27 19.68 14.06
N PHE A 12 -22.07 20.58 14.65
CA PHE A 12 -21.67 21.98 14.86
C PHE A 12 -20.61 22.17 15.95
N TRP A 13 -20.63 21.35 17.02
CA TRP A 13 -19.60 21.41 18.07
C TRP A 13 -18.21 20.96 17.58
N VAL A 14 -18.15 19.98 16.68
CA VAL A 14 -16.88 19.51 16.10
C VAL A 14 -16.23 20.62 15.26
N ILE A 15 -17.02 21.42 14.53
CA ILE A 15 -16.48 22.52 13.70
C ILE A 15 -16.00 23.70 14.57
N ILE A 16 -16.73 24.05 15.64
CA ILE A 16 -16.32 25.15 16.53
C ILE A 16 -15.05 24.78 17.33
N LEU A 17 -14.89 23.52 17.73
CA LEU A 17 -13.70 23.06 18.46
C LEU A 17 -12.45 23.05 17.55
N SER A 18 -12.58 22.68 16.28
CA SER A 18 -11.46 22.70 15.32
C SER A 18 -10.97 24.12 15.01
N VAL A 19 -11.86 25.11 14.99
CA VAL A 19 -11.48 26.52 14.74
C VAL A 19 -10.82 27.15 15.97
N ALA A 20 -11.20 26.73 17.19
CA ALA A 20 -10.56 27.19 18.43
C ALA A 20 -9.14 26.63 18.62
N ILE A 21 -8.90 25.37 18.22
CA ILE A 21 -7.56 24.75 18.29
C ILE A 21 -6.61 25.40 17.28
N ALA A 22 -7.09 25.70 16.07
CA ALA A 22 -6.28 26.38 15.05
C ALA A 22 -5.85 27.80 15.48
N THR A 23 -6.69 28.52 16.24
CA THR A 23 -6.34 29.87 16.73
C THR A 23 -5.44 29.87 17.96
N ALA A 24 -5.52 28.85 18.84
CA ALA A 24 -4.62 28.71 19.99
C ALA A 24 -3.18 28.36 19.57
N VAL A 25 -3.01 27.52 18.55
CA VAL A 25 -1.68 27.14 18.03
C VAL A 25 -0.99 28.30 17.30
N SER A 26 -1.75 29.16 16.61
CA SER A 26 -1.17 30.34 15.93
C SER A 26 -0.74 31.46 16.88
N ILE A 27 -1.25 31.51 18.12
CA ILE A 27 -0.84 32.51 19.13
C ILE A 27 0.31 31.97 20.01
N GLY A 28 0.42 30.66 20.20
CA GLY A 28 1.47 30.03 21.03
C GLY A 28 2.89 30.02 20.43
N LEU A 29 3.03 30.21 19.11
CA LEU A 29 4.34 30.24 18.42
C LEU A 29 4.99 31.63 18.36
N MET A 30 4.38 32.66 18.97
CA MET A 30 4.97 34.00 19.14
C MET A 30 5.14 34.37 20.61
N ALA A 31 5.77 33.52 21.42
CA ALA A 31 6.31 33.92 22.72
C ALA A 31 7.53 33.07 23.07
N ASN A 32 8.70 33.55 22.64
CA ASN A 32 9.99 33.07 23.15
C ASN A 32 10.42 34.00 24.28
N SER A 33 10.67 33.47 25.49
CA SER A 33 11.74 33.98 26.36
C SER A 33 12.09 33.00 27.49
N LYS A 34 13.33 32.48 27.42
CA LYS A 34 14.30 32.15 28.50
C LYS A 34 13.85 32.19 29.98
N ALA A 35 14.29 31.17 30.74
CA ALA A 35 14.90 31.17 32.11
C ALA A 35 14.63 29.79 32.77
N ASP A 36 15.64 28.93 32.97
CA ASP A 36 16.53 28.79 34.15
C ASP A 36 16.00 27.83 35.25
N GLU A 37 16.72 26.70 35.40
CA GLU A 37 17.32 26.13 36.64
C GLU A 37 16.49 25.46 37.78
N PHE A 38 17.09 24.38 38.34
CA PHE A 38 16.81 23.60 39.59
C PHE A 38 15.54 22.70 39.63
N GLY A 39 15.48 21.50 40.22
CA GLY A 39 16.35 20.69 41.07
C GLY A 39 15.49 19.65 41.86
N GLU A 40 16.07 18.48 42.16
CA GLU A 40 15.75 17.51 43.24
C GLU A 40 14.47 16.61 43.27
N SER A 41 14.76 15.30 43.16
CA SER A 41 14.39 14.14 44.01
C SER A 41 13.00 13.98 44.66
N GLY A 42 12.46 12.76 44.53
CA GLY A 42 11.47 12.20 45.45
C GLY A 42 11.20 10.71 45.22
N GLN A 43 11.84 9.83 46.00
CA GLN A 43 11.51 8.40 46.14
C GLN A 43 10.34 8.18 47.12
N THR A 44 9.55 7.11 46.92
CA THR A 44 9.00 6.16 47.94
C THR A 44 8.18 5.07 47.22
N TYR A 45 8.53 3.78 47.15
CA TYR A 45 8.58 2.62 48.09
C TYR A 45 7.42 1.60 47.94
N ASN A 46 7.82 0.39 47.52
CA ASN A 46 7.32 -1.00 47.67
C ASN A 46 5.99 -1.35 48.38
N PHE A 47 5.28 -2.35 47.83
CA PHE A 47 4.77 -3.54 48.56
C PHE A 47 4.73 -4.79 47.65
N ALA A 48 5.00 -5.95 48.26
CA ALA A 48 5.18 -7.27 47.65
C ALA A 48 3.92 -8.18 47.76
N GLN A 49 4.00 -9.32 47.06
CA GLN A 49 3.31 -10.63 47.19
C GLN A 49 2.19 -11.02 46.20
N GLN A 50 2.58 -11.93 45.27
CA GLN A 50 1.97 -13.18 44.76
C GLN A 50 0.62 -13.63 45.37
N ASP A 51 -0.29 -14.35 44.69
CA ASP A 51 -0.25 -15.18 43.47
C ASP A 51 -1.70 -15.41 42.97
N ASP A 52 -1.88 -15.69 41.66
CA ASP A 52 -2.69 -16.81 41.12
C ASP A 52 -2.95 -16.64 39.61
N THR A 53 -2.02 -17.22 38.84
CA THR A 53 -2.18 -17.95 37.56
C THR A 53 -3.40 -17.66 36.66
N LEU A 54 -3.14 -17.00 35.53
CA LEU A 54 -3.75 -17.34 34.24
C LEU A 54 -2.63 -17.42 33.21
N PHE A 55 -2.39 -18.63 32.70
CA PHE A 55 -1.40 -18.94 31.67
C PHE A 55 -1.60 -18.06 30.42
N SER A 56 -0.70 -17.11 30.20
CA SER A 56 -0.37 -16.64 28.85
C SER A 56 0.69 -17.57 28.28
N PRO A 57 0.58 -18.02 27.01
CA PRO A 57 1.66 -18.75 26.38
C PRO A 57 2.89 -17.85 26.37
N GLN A 58 3.95 -18.26 27.06
CA GLN A 58 5.26 -17.63 26.94
C GLN A 58 5.68 -17.76 25.48
N ILE A 59 5.65 -16.64 24.75
CA ILE A 59 6.42 -16.50 23.52
C ILE A 59 7.87 -16.58 23.98
N GLU A 60 8.55 -17.68 23.66
CA GLU A 60 9.99 -17.82 23.88
C GLU A 60 10.71 -16.74 23.07
N ASN A 61 11.09 -15.65 23.75
CA ASN A 61 11.96 -14.61 23.22
C ASN A 61 13.32 -15.25 22.91
N ASN A 62 13.59 -15.52 21.64
CA ASN A 62 14.83 -16.12 21.21
C ASN A 62 15.69 -15.07 20.47
N TYR A 63 16.85 -14.78 21.05
CA TYR A 63 17.90 -13.84 20.60
C TYR A 63 18.70 -14.40 19.43
N PHE A 64 19.06 -13.58 18.43
CA PHE A 64 19.90 -14.06 17.33
C PHE A 64 20.80 -12.98 16.65
N TRP A 65 22.12 -13.14 16.86
CA TRP A 65 23.28 -12.81 15.98
C TRP A 65 24.24 -11.63 16.34
N GLU A 66 25.55 -11.90 16.16
CA GLU A 66 26.73 -11.10 16.60
C GLU A 66 27.41 -10.20 15.54
N LYS A 67 26.83 -9.96 14.34
CA LYS A 67 27.46 -9.05 13.36
C LYS A 67 26.49 -8.08 12.70
N ALA A 68 26.74 -6.80 12.96
CA ALA A 68 26.10 -5.68 12.28
C ALA A 68 26.31 -5.77 10.76
N SER A 69 25.21 -5.73 10.01
CA SER A 69 25.21 -5.37 8.61
C SER A 69 25.62 -3.89 8.50
N ASN A 70 26.62 -3.56 7.67
CA ASN A 70 26.99 -2.18 7.38
C ASN A 70 25.91 -1.43 6.54
N ASN A 71 24.77 -2.05 6.21
CA ASN A 71 23.65 -1.41 5.53
C ASN A 71 22.65 -0.85 6.55
N LYS A 72 22.73 0.46 6.80
CA LYS A 72 21.82 1.26 7.64
C LYS A 72 20.38 1.42 7.08
N ILE A 73 19.84 0.46 6.35
CA ILE A 73 18.49 0.60 5.77
C ILE A 73 17.43 0.20 6.80
N ILE A 74 17.68 -0.84 7.59
CA ILE A 74 16.82 -1.27 8.70
C ILE A 74 17.74 -1.56 9.90
N PRO A 75 17.39 -1.15 11.14
CA PRO A 75 18.19 -1.49 12.30
C PRO A 75 18.09 -2.99 12.60
N PHE A 76 19.22 -3.69 12.56
CA PHE A 76 19.35 -5.14 12.79
C PHE A 76 20.38 -5.42 13.87
N PRO A 77 20.19 -6.47 14.70
CA PRO A 77 19.10 -7.46 14.73
C PRO A 77 17.77 -6.97 15.37
N GLY A 78 16.73 -7.81 15.33
CA GLY A 78 15.40 -7.53 15.89
C GLY A 78 14.38 -8.64 15.62
N TYR A 79 13.12 -8.41 15.99
CA TYR A 79 12.04 -9.39 15.97
C TYR A 79 10.75 -8.87 15.31
N LEU A 80 10.03 -9.81 14.70
CA LEU A 80 8.79 -9.55 13.98
C LEU A 80 7.59 -9.65 14.94
N LYS A 81 6.86 -8.56 15.11
CA LYS A 81 5.63 -8.51 15.92
C LYS A 81 4.44 -9.04 15.15
N ASN A 82 4.35 -8.66 13.87
CA ASN A 82 3.23 -9.04 13.01
C ASN A 82 3.68 -9.07 11.55
N VAL A 83 3.02 -9.94 10.79
CA VAL A 83 3.04 -9.89 9.33
C VAL A 83 1.62 -9.76 8.89
N SER A 84 1.35 -8.78 8.05
CA SER A 84 0.07 -8.69 7.39
C SER A 84 0.26 -8.47 5.90
N TYR A 85 -0.76 -8.83 5.15
CA TYR A 85 -0.81 -8.51 3.74
C TYR A 85 -2.18 -7.97 3.40
N ARG A 86 -2.20 -7.12 2.39
CA ARG A 86 -3.44 -6.74 1.73
C ARG A 86 -3.23 -6.75 0.24
N MET A 87 -4.29 -7.05 -0.47
CA MET A 87 -4.34 -6.64 -1.87
C MET A 87 -4.58 -5.13 -1.90
N GLN A 88 -4.10 -4.42 -2.92
CA GLN A 88 -4.24 -2.96 -3.02
C GLN A 88 -5.69 -2.46 -3.09
N TYR A 89 -6.63 -3.35 -3.39
CA TYR A 89 -8.07 -3.07 -3.36
C TYR A 89 -8.71 -3.35 -2.00
N GLU A 90 -8.03 -4.04 -1.10
CA GLU A 90 -8.55 -4.36 0.23
C GLU A 90 -8.33 -3.17 1.17
N THR A 91 -9.38 -2.82 1.91
CA THR A 91 -9.31 -1.76 2.93
C THR A 91 -8.68 -2.24 4.23
N LYS A 92 -8.51 -3.56 4.40
CA LYS A 92 -8.02 -4.18 5.63
C LYS A 92 -6.95 -5.21 5.30
N ALA A 93 -5.83 -5.13 6.01
CA ALA A 93 -4.81 -6.16 5.98
C ALA A 93 -5.28 -7.42 6.73
N ARG A 94 -4.77 -8.56 6.26
CA ARG A 94 -4.98 -9.89 6.82
C ARG A 94 -3.67 -10.32 7.46
N ASN A 95 -3.71 -10.74 8.71
CA ASN A 95 -2.52 -11.25 9.39
C ASN A 95 -2.10 -12.59 8.78
N LEU A 96 -0.80 -12.77 8.61
CA LEU A 96 -0.15 -13.99 8.16
C LEU A 96 0.61 -14.60 9.33
N SER A 97 0.40 -15.89 9.55
CA SER A 97 1.26 -16.68 10.43
C SER A 97 2.41 -17.24 9.62
N ILE A 98 3.61 -16.70 9.80
CA ILE A 98 4.83 -17.22 9.17
C ILE A 98 5.76 -17.85 10.20
N SER A 99 6.51 -18.87 9.80
CA SER A 99 7.53 -19.47 10.67
C SER A 99 8.75 -18.57 10.80
N LYS A 100 9.57 -18.83 11.82
CA LYS A 100 10.86 -18.17 12.00
C LYS A 100 11.74 -18.29 10.75
N ASP A 101 11.91 -19.51 10.22
CA ASP A 101 12.70 -19.75 9.01
C ASP A 101 12.17 -18.96 7.81
N THR A 102 10.85 -18.77 7.72
CA THR A 102 10.23 -17.98 6.65
C THR A 102 10.60 -16.51 6.79
N PHE A 103 10.53 -15.98 8.02
CA PHE A 103 10.94 -14.61 8.30
C PHE A 103 12.44 -14.38 8.05
N GLU A 104 13.31 -15.25 8.56
CA GLU A 104 14.76 -15.15 8.36
C GLU A 104 15.11 -15.16 6.87
N LYS A 105 14.46 -16.03 6.09
CA LYS A 105 14.65 -16.05 4.63
C LYS A 105 14.12 -14.78 3.97
N LEU A 106 12.92 -14.31 4.32
CA LEU A 106 12.37 -13.06 3.79
C LEU A 106 13.34 -11.91 4.03
N PHE A 107 13.86 -11.83 5.25
CA PHE A 107 14.76 -10.77 5.65
C PHE A 107 16.12 -10.83 4.95
N SER A 108 16.73 -12.02 4.84
CA SER A 108 17.96 -12.22 4.06
C SER A 108 17.79 -11.72 2.63
N LEU A 109 16.68 -12.10 1.98
CA LEU A 109 16.37 -11.71 0.61
C LEU A 109 16.17 -10.19 0.43
N ILE A 110 15.56 -9.51 1.41
CA ILE A 110 15.46 -8.04 1.42
C ILE A 110 16.86 -7.41 1.53
N SER A 111 17.70 -7.92 2.43
CA SER A 111 19.04 -7.38 2.69
C SER A 111 20.01 -7.53 1.51
N GLU A 112 19.79 -8.54 0.68
CA GLU A 112 20.59 -8.87 -0.52
C GLU A 112 20.08 -8.16 -1.79
N ALA A 113 18.88 -7.57 -1.76
CA ALA A 113 18.25 -6.99 -2.94
C ALA A 113 18.97 -5.71 -3.41
N GLY A 114 19.12 -5.57 -4.73
CA GLY A 114 19.81 -4.43 -5.34
C GLY A 114 18.88 -3.23 -5.49
N LYS A 115 19.33 -2.02 -5.10
CA LYS A 115 18.57 -0.78 -5.37
C LYS A 115 18.49 -0.49 -6.86
N VAL A 116 17.31 -0.11 -7.33
CA VAL A 116 17.04 0.23 -8.74
C VAL A 116 16.21 1.51 -8.87
N ASN A 117 16.10 2.01 -10.11
CA ASN A 117 15.15 3.06 -10.45
C ASN A 117 13.72 2.49 -10.56
N PRO A 118 12.68 3.31 -10.39
CA PRO A 118 11.30 2.87 -10.57
C PRO A 118 11.09 2.22 -11.96
N PRO A 119 10.44 1.04 -12.03
CA PRO A 119 10.16 0.40 -13.31
C PRO A 119 9.01 1.11 -14.03
N LYS A 120 8.87 0.87 -15.33
CA LYS A 120 7.68 1.29 -16.09
C LYS A 120 6.46 0.36 -15.86
N SER A 121 6.65 -0.73 -15.13
CA SER A 121 5.59 -1.69 -14.82
C SER A 121 4.60 -1.13 -13.81
N PHE A 122 3.41 -1.74 -13.74
CA PHE A 122 2.41 -1.41 -12.73
C PHE A 122 2.67 -2.20 -11.44
N ILE A 123 2.03 -1.73 -10.38
CA ILE A 123 2.05 -2.42 -9.10
C ILE A 123 1.20 -3.68 -9.17
N GLU A 124 1.77 -4.83 -8.79
CA GLU A 124 1.19 -6.17 -8.88
C GLU A 124 -0.08 -6.38 -8.04
N GLY A 125 -0.43 -5.41 -7.19
CA GLY A 125 -1.70 -5.41 -6.48
C GLY A 125 -1.66 -6.10 -5.12
N TYR A 126 -0.49 -6.47 -4.60
CA TYR A 126 -0.30 -6.84 -3.19
C TYR A 126 0.66 -5.88 -2.48
N GLU A 127 0.50 -5.86 -1.16
CA GLU A 127 1.33 -5.17 -0.19
C GLU A 127 1.54 -6.10 1.01
N LEU A 128 2.79 -6.26 1.41
CA LEU A 128 3.21 -6.98 2.61
C LEU A 128 3.70 -5.97 3.64
N LEU A 129 3.12 -5.98 4.83
CA LEU A 129 3.50 -5.11 5.94
C LEU A 129 4.13 -5.97 7.04
N LEU A 130 5.30 -5.56 7.49
CA LEU A 130 6.06 -6.21 8.57
C LEU A 130 6.18 -5.23 9.73
N GLU A 131 5.54 -5.54 10.86
CA GLU A 131 5.74 -4.79 12.10
C GLU A 131 6.97 -5.38 12.80
N TYR A 132 8.03 -4.59 12.95
CA TYR A 132 9.33 -5.01 13.42
C TYR A 132 9.79 -4.18 14.62
N GLU A 133 10.52 -4.79 15.54
CA GLU A 133 11.23 -4.10 16.61
C GLU A 133 12.69 -4.54 16.64
N SER A 134 13.62 -3.60 16.58
CA SER A 134 15.04 -3.88 16.74
C SER A 134 15.38 -4.27 18.18
N GLU A 135 16.50 -4.96 18.39
CA GLU A 135 16.97 -5.26 19.75
C GLU A 135 17.28 -4.01 20.59
N ASP A 136 17.59 -2.89 19.93
CA ASP A 136 17.79 -1.58 20.57
C ASP A 136 16.46 -0.87 20.91
N GLY A 137 15.31 -1.52 20.68
CA GLY A 137 13.98 -1.04 21.01
C GLY A 137 13.33 -0.16 19.93
N LEU A 138 13.95 0.01 18.76
CA LEU A 138 13.36 0.80 17.68
C LEU A 138 12.25 -0.01 16.99
N SER A 139 11.01 0.46 17.08
CA SER A 139 9.89 -0.11 16.35
C SER A 139 9.71 0.54 14.98
N CYS A 140 9.60 -0.26 13.93
CA CYS A 140 9.33 0.20 12.58
C CYS A 140 8.37 -0.71 11.82
N ASP A 141 7.67 -0.13 10.86
CA ASP A 141 6.87 -0.84 9.87
C ASP A 141 7.62 -0.86 8.55
N ILE A 142 7.76 -2.06 7.97
CA ILE A 142 8.34 -2.26 6.64
C ILE A 142 7.20 -2.63 5.69
N GLU A 143 6.90 -1.75 4.76
CA GLU A 143 5.96 -1.99 3.67
C GLU A 143 6.72 -2.44 2.42
N LEU A 144 6.26 -3.52 1.80
CA LEU A 144 6.79 -4.06 0.55
C LEU A 144 5.65 -4.19 -0.46
N ILE A 145 5.80 -3.52 -1.60
CA ILE A 145 4.79 -3.49 -2.64
C ILE A 145 5.38 -4.07 -3.93
N GLY A 146 4.83 -5.17 -4.43
CA GLY A 146 5.35 -5.85 -5.62
C GLY A 146 4.99 -5.15 -6.91
N PHE A 147 5.90 -5.11 -7.89
CA PHE A 147 5.59 -4.74 -9.27
C PHE A 147 5.36 -5.97 -10.13
N ASN A 148 4.54 -5.82 -11.17
CA ASN A 148 4.21 -6.90 -12.08
C ASN A 148 5.30 -7.09 -13.15
N ASP A 149 6.57 -7.12 -12.74
CA ASP A 149 7.70 -7.51 -13.57
C ASP A 149 8.44 -8.72 -12.99
N ASP A 150 7.84 -9.37 -11.98
CA ASP A 150 8.32 -10.54 -11.27
C ASP A 150 9.65 -10.36 -10.53
N LYS A 151 10.13 -9.11 -10.35
CA LYS A 151 11.43 -8.87 -9.73
C LYS A 151 11.54 -7.58 -8.92
N THR A 152 10.73 -6.56 -9.20
CA THR A 152 10.87 -5.26 -8.55
C THR A 152 9.87 -5.12 -7.41
N LEU A 153 10.33 -4.54 -6.30
CA LEU A 153 9.50 -4.15 -5.16
C LEU A 153 9.76 -2.68 -4.84
N TYR A 154 8.71 -1.95 -4.50
CA TYR A 154 8.84 -0.75 -3.69
C TYR A 154 8.96 -1.16 -2.23
N PHE A 155 9.80 -0.45 -1.48
CA PHE A 155 9.88 -0.59 -0.03
C PHE A 155 9.72 0.77 0.64
N GLU A 156 9.05 0.77 1.79
CA GLU A 156 8.97 1.89 2.72
C GLU A 156 9.20 1.39 4.15
N ILE A 157 9.96 2.14 4.93
CA ILE A 157 10.31 1.84 6.31
C ILE A 157 9.94 3.06 7.13
N SER A 158 8.91 2.95 7.93
CA SER A 158 8.44 4.04 8.80
C SER A 158 8.72 3.69 10.25
N SER A 159 9.23 4.65 11.02
CA SER A 159 9.30 4.47 12.47
C SER A 159 7.92 4.72 13.07
N THR A 160 7.55 3.92 14.07
CA THR A 160 6.35 4.16 14.86
C THR A 160 6.53 5.29 15.88
N GLU A 161 7.76 5.78 16.08
CA GLU A 161 8.09 6.90 16.96
C GLU A 161 8.41 8.16 16.14
N GLU A 162 7.75 9.29 16.45
CA GLU A 162 7.80 10.55 15.67
C GLU A 162 9.21 11.16 15.53
N GLU A 163 10.19 10.76 16.35
CA GLU A 163 11.50 11.42 16.43
C GLU A 163 12.67 10.64 15.79
N SER A 164 12.48 9.41 15.32
CA SER A 164 13.57 8.62 14.72
C SER A 164 13.52 8.63 13.20
N PHE A 165 14.31 9.50 12.58
CA PHE A 165 14.50 9.53 11.13
C PHE A 165 15.31 8.32 10.65
N ILE A 166 14.74 7.51 9.76
CA ILE A 166 15.44 6.39 9.11
C ILE A 166 15.92 6.86 7.73
N GLU A 167 17.22 7.04 7.56
CA GLU A 167 17.82 7.35 6.26
C GLU A 167 17.58 6.22 5.25
N ASN A 168 17.23 6.56 4.00
CA ASN A 168 16.86 5.59 2.95
C ASN A 168 15.63 4.74 3.29
N SER A 169 14.67 5.31 4.04
CA SER A 169 13.42 4.66 4.39
C SER A 169 12.59 4.21 3.18
N THR A 170 12.74 4.83 2.01
CA THR A 170 11.93 4.49 0.84
C THR A 170 12.77 4.26 -0.41
N GLY A 171 12.34 3.35 -1.29
CA GLY A 171 12.94 3.18 -2.60
C GLY A 171 12.44 1.97 -3.36
N TYR A 172 13.21 1.55 -4.37
CA TYR A 172 12.92 0.37 -5.18
C TYR A 172 14.09 -0.60 -5.11
N ILE A 173 13.77 -1.89 -4.97
CA ILE A 173 14.72 -2.99 -4.96
C ILE A 173 14.35 -4.00 -6.05
N GLU A 174 15.36 -4.69 -6.58
CA GLU A 174 15.19 -5.77 -7.55
C GLU A 174 15.72 -7.09 -6.97
N SER A 175 14.83 -8.08 -6.86
CA SER A 175 15.12 -9.47 -6.52
C SER A 175 13.96 -10.38 -6.95
N ALA A 176 14.16 -11.13 -8.04
CA ALA A 176 13.17 -12.12 -8.50
C ALA A 176 12.92 -13.24 -7.49
N GLU A 177 13.95 -13.63 -6.73
CA GLU A 177 13.81 -14.61 -5.66
C GLU A 177 12.93 -14.08 -4.52
N LEU A 178 13.12 -12.81 -4.12
CA LEU A 178 12.29 -12.17 -3.09
C LEU A 178 10.82 -12.10 -3.52
N VAL A 179 10.55 -11.66 -4.75
CA VAL A 179 9.18 -11.58 -5.29
C VAL A 179 8.51 -12.96 -5.32
N ALA A 180 9.21 -13.98 -5.84
CA ALA A 180 8.70 -15.34 -5.85
C ALA A 180 8.44 -15.87 -4.44
N PHE A 181 9.31 -15.55 -3.49
CA PHE A 181 9.16 -15.94 -2.09
C PHE A 181 7.95 -15.27 -1.43
N ILE A 182 7.75 -13.96 -1.60
CA ILE A 182 6.58 -13.23 -1.09
C ILE A 182 5.28 -13.81 -1.67
N LYS A 183 5.22 -14.04 -2.99
CA LYS A 183 4.06 -14.67 -3.64
C LYS A 183 3.71 -16.03 -3.05
N SER A 184 4.72 -16.82 -2.68
CA SER A 184 4.51 -18.12 -2.03
C SER A 184 3.91 -17.99 -0.63
N ILE A 185 4.31 -16.97 0.14
CA ILE A 185 3.81 -16.70 1.50
C ILE A 185 2.34 -16.26 1.45
N ILE A 186 2.01 -15.34 0.55
CA ILE A 186 0.65 -14.77 0.45
C ILE A 186 -0.35 -15.69 -0.29
N GLY A 187 0.12 -16.83 -0.79
CA GLY A 187 -0.70 -17.77 -1.56
C GLY A 187 -1.24 -17.13 -2.84
N TRP A 188 -0.39 -16.40 -3.56
CA TRP A 188 -0.78 -15.64 -4.76
C TRP A 188 -1.50 -16.52 -5.77
N LYS A 189 -2.64 -16.02 -6.29
CA LYS A 189 -3.43 -16.71 -7.31
C LYS A 189 -3.57 -15.84 -8.54
N GLU A 190 -3.56 -16.49 -9.69
CA GLU A 190 -3.81 -15.81 -10.96
C GLU A 190 -5.26 -15.31 -11.01
N PHE A 191 -5.45 -14.05 -11.42
CA PHE A 191 -6.77 -13.50 -11.68
C PHE A 191 -7.47 -14.18 -12.86
N ASP A 192 -8.73 -14.57 -12.67
CA ASP A 192 -9.62 -15.05 -13.73
C ASP A 192 -10.45 -13.90 -14.28
N ILE A 193 -10.28 -13.59 -15.56
CA ILE A 193 -10.98 -12.48 -16.21
C ILE A 193 -12.50 -12.65 -16.22
N GLN A 194 -13.00 -13.88 -16.12
CA GLN A 194 -14.44 -14.14 -16.01
C GLN A 194 -15.05 -13.53 -14.73
N ASN A 195 -14.23 -13.22 -13.72
CA ASN A 195 -14.68 -12.55 -12.50
C ASN A 195 -15.23 -11.14 -12.71
N LEU A 196 -14.87 -10.49 -13.84
CA LEU A 196 -15.45 -9.21 -14.25
C LEU A 196 -16.92 -9.31 -14.65
N SER A 197 -17.45 -10.53 -14.84
CA SER A 197 -18.85 -10.75 -15.15
C SER A 197 -19.74 -10.17 -14.04
N GLY A 198 -20.73 -9.37 -14.45
CA GLY A 198 -21.63 -8.69 -13.52
C GLY A 198 -21.11 -7.36 -12.97
N THR A 199 -20.08 -6.78 -13.58
CA THR A 199 -19.67 -5.39 -13.33
C THR A 199 -20.84 -4.44 -13.65
N ASP A 200 -21.18 -3.54 -12.73
CA ASP A 200 -22.18 -2.48 -12.91
C ASP A 200 -21.57 -1.08 -12.96
N GLU A 201 -20.42 -0.88 -12.33
CA GLU A 201 -19.66 0.37 -12.37
C GLU A 201 -18.17 0.12 -12.61
N ILE A 202 -17.56 1.03 -13.37
CA ILE A 202 -16.12 1.10 -13.58
C ILE A 202 -15.67 2.49 -13.11
N CYS A 203 -14.83 2.52 -12.07
CA CYS A 203 -14.20 3.76 -11.60
C CYS A 203 -12.83 3.89 -12.25
N VAL A 204 -12.57 5.03 -12.90
CA VAL A 204 -11.32 5.28 -13.63
C VAL A 204 -10.67 6.56 -13.10
N GLN A 205 -9.37 6.50 -12.84
CA GLN A 205 -8.61 7.59 -12.23
C GLN A 205 -7.19 7.62 -12.81
N VAL A 206 -6.75 8.77 -13.31
CA VAL A 206 -5.36 8.94 -13.75
C VAL A 206 -4.44 8.97 -12.52
N VAL A 207 -3.34 8.23 -12.57
CA VAL A 207 -2.35 8.10 -11.50
C VAL A 207 -0.96 8.40 -12.03
N SER A 208 -0.14 9.13 -11.27
CA SER A 208 1.25 9.43 -11.60
C SER A 208 2.15 8.75 -10.58
N GLY A 209 2.71 7.59 -10.93
CA GLY A 209 3.42 6.75 -9.96
C GLY A 209 2.49 6.28 -8.84
N ILE A 210 2.81 6.63 -7.59
CA ILE A 210 2.02 6.30 -6.38
C ILE A 210 0.92 7.35 -6.14
N GLU A 211 1.07 8.55 -6.71
CA GLU A 211 0.15 9.66 -6.53
C GLU A 211 -1.08 9.54 -7.44
N LYS A 212 -2.24 9.92 -6.92
CA LYS A 212 -3.52 9.80 -7.63
C LYS A 212 -4.12 11.17 -7.88
N SER A 213 -4.71 11.38 -9.06
CA SER A 213 -5.51 12.59 -9.31
C SER A 213 -6.79 12.57 -8.47
N ASP A 214 -7.27 13.72 -7.99
CA ASP A 214 -8.53 13.78 -7.20
C ASP A 214 -9.78 13.43 -8.04
N ASN A 215 -9.67 13.42 -9.36
CA ASN A 215 -10.79 13.17 -10.26
C ASN A 215 -10.96 11.67 -10.53
N VAL A 216 -12.11 11.13 -10.11
CA VAL A 216 -12.55 9.78 -10.44
C VAL A 216 -13.76 9.86 -11.37
N THR A 217 -13.63 9.29 -12.56
CA THR A 217 -14.75 9.14 -13.49
C THR A 217 -15.45 7.81 -13.24
N ILE A 218 -16.78 7.83 -13.19
CA ILE A 218 -17.60 6.63 -13.03
C ILE A 218 -18.30 6.34 -14.36
N ILE A 219 -18.02 5.17 -14.95
CA ILE A 219 -18.72 4.62 -16.10
C ILE A 219 -19.68 3.56 -15.56
N SER A 220 -20.98 3.65 -15.86
CA SER A 220 -22.01 2.78 -15.26
C SER A 220 -23.05 2.31 -16.28
N GLY A 221 -23.83 1.30 -15.89
CA GLY A 221 -24.96 0.81 -16.68
C GLY A 221 -24.50 0.15 -17.98
N ALA A 222 -25.14 0.47 -19.10
CA ALA A 222 -24.90 -0.18 -20.39
C ALA A 222 -23.46 -0.01 -20.89
N ASP A 223 -22.83 1.14 -20.63
CA ASP A 223 -21.44 1.39 -21.04
C ASP A 223 -20.46 0.51 -20.26
N ALA A 224 -20.66 0.38 -18.94
CA ALA A 224 -19.84 -0.51 -18.10
C ALA A 224 -20.00 -1.97 -18.54
N GLU A 225 -21.25 -2.42 -18.74
CA GLU A 225 -21.55 -3.78 -19.19
C GLU A 225 -20.94 -4.08 -20.57
N TYR A 226 -21.01 -3.13 -21.51
CA TYR A 226 -20.41 -3.28 -22.83
C TYR A 226 -18.88 -3.36 -22.76
N ILE A 227 -18.23 -2.48 -21.99
CA ILE A 227 -16.78 -2.51 -21.77
C ILE A 227 -16.36 -3.86 -21.20
N THR A 228 -16.96 -4.29 -20.09
CA THR A 228 -16.54 -5.53 -19.42
C THR A 228 -16.81 -6.76 -20.26
N ASN A 229 -17.95 -6.84 -20.95
CA ASN A 229 -18.24 -7.96 -21.84
C ASN A 229 -17.25 -8.04 -23.01
N SER A 230 -16.81 -6.89 -23.52
CA SER A 230 -15.81 -6.85 -24.60
C SER A 230 -14.44 -7.29 -24.11
N ILE A 231 -14.02 -6.82 -22.92
CA ILE A 231 -12.79 -7.28 -22.26
C ILE A 231 -12.83 -8.80 -22.03
N ILE A 232 -13.91 -9.34 -21.46
CA ILE A 232 -14.05 -10.77 -21.16
C ILE A 232 -13.97 -11.62 -22.44
N ARG A 233 -14.59 -11.16 -23.54
CA ARG A 233 -14.72 -11.95 -24.78
C ARG A 233 -13.50 -11.89 -25.68
N ASN A 234 -12.91 -10.70 -25.80
CA ASN A 234 -11.92 -10.42 -26.85
C ASN A 234 -10.49 -10.37 -26.31
N SER A 235 -10.33 -10.35 -24.98
CA SER A 235 -8.99 -10.22 -24.43
C SER A 235 -8.15 -11.48 -24.59
N THR A 236 -6.84 -11.28 -24.69
CA THR A 236 -5.86 -12.37 -24.71
C THR A 236 -4.81 -12.13 -23.65
N ARG A 237 -4.47 -13.16 -22.87
CA ARG A 237 -3.40 -13.10 -21.87
C ARG A 237 -2.07 -12.70 -22.53
N LYS A 238 -1.35 -11.81 -21.86
CA LYS A 238 0.00 -11.36 -22.24
C LYS A 238 0.92 -11.40 -21.03
N ASP A 239 2.21 -11.41 -21.31
CA ASP A 239 3.22 -11.06 -20.32
C ASP A 239 3.17 -9.55 -20.04
N ALA A 240 3.71 -9.13 -18.90
CA ALA A 240 3.54 -7.78 -18.36
C ALA A 240 3.86 -6.63 -19.34
N GLY A 241 4.72 -6.88 -20.31
CA GLY A 241 5.18 -5.90 -21.30
C GLY A 241 5.93 -4.74 -20.65
N ASN A 242 6.32 -3.75 -21.45
CA ASN A 242 7.01 -2.52 -21.01
C ASN A 242 6.12 -1.28 -21.25
N CYS A 243 4.82 -1.39 -20.98
CA CYS A 243 3.85 -0.32 -21.19
C CYS A 243 3.79 0.60 -19.96
N GLY A 244 3.54 1.90 -20.18
CA GLY A 244 3.36 2.89 -19.12
C GLY A 244 1.96 2.83 -18.53
N TYR A 245 1.79 2.06 -17.46
CA TYR A 245 0.54 1.95 -16.72
C TYR A 245 0.37 3.11 -15.74
N ASN A 246 -0.55 4.02 -16.04
CA ASN A 246 -0.74 5.25 -15.28
C ASN A 246 -2.22 5.65 -15.16
N ILE A 247 -3.15 4.72 -15.43
CA ILE A 247 -4.58 4.93 -15.26
C ILE A 247 -5.12 3.80 -14.40
N LYS A 248 -5.48 4.09 -13.15
CA LYS A 248 -6.14 3.13 -12.26
C LYS A 248 -7.57 2.89 -12.76
N ILE A 249 -7.96 1.63 -12.82
CA ILE A 249 -9.32 1.19 -13.15
C ILE A 249 -9.81 0.23 -12.06
N VAL A 250 -11.04 0.42 -11.61
CA VAL A 250 -11.67 -0.44 -10.60
C VAL A 250 -13.02 -0.90 -11.13
N PHE A 251 -13.15 -2.19 -11.34
CA PHE A 251 -14.41 -2.84 -11.72
C PHE A 251 -15.18 -3.18 -10.45
N LYS A 252 -16.41 -2.68 -10.34
CA LYS A 252 -17.31 -2.99 -9.23
C LYS A 252 -18.41 -3.89 -9.74
N ASN A 253 -18.59 -5.03 -9.09
CA ASN A 253 -19.68 -5.94 -9.35
C ASN A 253 -20.89 -5.62 -8.48
N LYS A 254 -22.07 -6.01 -8.96
CA LYS A 254 -23.35 -5.89 -8.21
C LYS A 254 -23.34 -6.53 -6.83
N ASP A 255 -22.47 -7.51 -6.60
CA ASP A 255 -22.29 -8.19 -5.31
C ASP A 255 -21.25 -7.51 -4.40
N SER A 256 -20.87 -6.27 -4.70
CA SER A 256 -19.89 -5.46 -3.97
C SER A 256 -18.46 -5.99 -4.01
N ARG A 257 -18.14 -6.93 -4.91
CA ARG A 257 -16.75 -7.28 -5.22
C ARG A 257 -16.13 -6.19 -6.08
N GLU A 258 -14.88 -5.85 -5.78
CA GLU A 258 -14.09 -4.88 -6.53
C GLU A 258 -12.84 -5.55 -7.07
N TYR A 259 -12.52 -5.31 -8.34
CA TYR A 259 -11.28 -5.76 -8.97
C TYR A 259 -10.48 -4.55 -9.43
N CYS A 260 -9.29 -4.39 -8.87
CA CYS A 260 -8.40 -3.29 -9.21
C CYS A 260 -7.46 -3.68 -10.35
N GLY A 261 -7.26 -2.71 -11.24
CA GLY A 261 -6.36 -2.82 -12.36
C GLY A 261 -5.73 -1.49 -12.73
N PHE A 262 -4.86 -1.56 -13.73
CA PHE A 262 -4.24 -0.42 -14.37
C PHE A 262 -4.36 -0.54 -15.88
N LEU A 263 -4.86 0.51 -16.50
CA LEU A 263 -4.73 0.73 -17.92
C LEU A 263 -3.41 1.44 -18.19
N THR A 264 -2.86 1.12 -19.35
CA THR A 264 -1.79 1.91 -19.96
C THR A 264 -2.32 3.31 -20.24
N GLY A 265 -1.44 4.31 -20.25
CA GLY A 265 -1.77 5.64 -20.78
C GLY A 265 -0.75 6.12 -21.80
N ASP A 266 0.08 5.21 -22.32
CA ASP A 266 0.95 5.41 -23.48
C ASP A 266 0.30 4.91 -24.79
N GLY A 267 -0.95 4.46 -24.73
CA GLY A 267 -1.71 3.98 -25.88
C GLY A 267 -1.54 2.49 -26.20
N CYS A 268 -0.72 1.74 -25.46
CA CYS A 268 -0.65 0.29 -25.64
C CYS A 268 -2.01 -0.35 -25.27
N PRO A 269 -2.63 -1.23 -26.06
CA PRO A 269 -3.98 -1.70 -25.81
C PRO A 269 -4.05 -2.80 -24.74
N TYR A 270 -3.42 -2.57 -23.59
CA TYR A 270 -3.27 -3.52 -22.50
C TYR A 270 -3.96 -3.03 -21.23
N ILE A 271 -4.53 -3.98 -20.49
CA ILE A 271 -5.04 -3.79 -19.15
C ILE A 271 -4.39 -4.79 -18.22
N ALA A 272 -3.95 -4.29 -17.09
CA ALA A 272 -3.48 -5.07 -15.96
C ALA A 272 -4.60 -5.19 -14.92
N ILE A 273 -4.93 -6.38 -14.44
CA ILE A 273 -5.92 -6.60 -13.38
C ILE A 273 -5.36 -7.65 -12.43
N GLU A 274 -5.20 -7.31 -11.16
CA GLU A 274 -4.73 -8.23 -10.10
C GLU A 274 -3.54 -9.12 -10.53
N GLY A 275 -2.47 -8.48 -11.01
CA GLY A 275 -1.23 -9.12 -11.48
C GLY A 275 -1.38 -9.98 -12.75
N ARG A 276 -2.40 -9.72 -13.57
CA ARG A 276 -2.55 -10.31 -14.92
C ARG A 276 -2.65 -9.23 -15.97
N VAL A 277 -1.93 -9.42 -17.07
CA VAL A 277 -2.01 -8.53 -18.24
C VAL A 277 -2.81 -9.19 -19.35
N PHE A 278 -3.71 -8.39 -19.89
CA PHE A 278 -4.59 -8.75 -20.98
C PHE A 278 -4.45 -7.72 -22.10
N SER A 279 -4.25 -8.20 -23.32
CA SER A 279 -4.52 -7.38 -24.51
C SER A 279 -6.02 -7.21 -24.63
N ILE A 280 -6.49 -5.98 -24.84
CA ILE A 280 -7.89 -5.64 -25.08
C ILE A 280 -8.02 -4.95 -26.44
N ASP A 281 -9.25 -4.76 -26.91
CA ASP A 281 -9.48 -4.03 -28.15
C ASP A 281 -9.13 -2.55 -27.97
N SER A 282 -8.39 -1.98 -28.92
CA SER A 282 -8.04 -0.55 -28.90
C SER A 282 -9.28 0.35 -28.89
N GLU A 283 -10.40 -0.10 -29.46
CA GLU A 283 -11.68 0.61 -29.41
C GLU A 283 -12.21 0.74 -27.98
N ILE A 284 -12.10 -0.31 -27.17
CA ILE A 284 -12.49 -0.28 -25.76
C ILE A 284 -11.57 0.64 -24.97
N LEU A 285 -10.26 0.57 -25.21
CA LEU A 285 -9.29 1.48 -24.60
C LEU A 285 -9.62 2.95 -24.91
N ASN A 286 -9.83 3.27 -26.19
CA ASN A 286 -10.15 4.62 -26.64
C ASN A 286 -11.46 5.14 -26.05
N MET A 287 -12.49 4.29 -25.99
CA MET A 287 -13.76 4.64 -25.36
C MET A 287 -13.55 5.00 -23.87
N ILE A 288 -12.69 4.28 -23.15
CA ILE A 288 -12.36 4.63 -21.75
C ILE A 288 -11.61 5.96 -21.70
N TYR A 289 -10.60 6.18 -22.55
CA TYR A 289 -9.86 7.45 -22.62
C TYR A 289 -10.77 8.65 -22.88
N GLU A 290 -11.75 8.52 -23.77
CA GLU A 290 -12.74 9.56 -24.05
C GLU A 290 -13.57 9.89 -22.79
N LYS A 291 -14.02 8.88 -22.05
CA LYS A 291 -14.79 9.08 -20.81
C LYS A 291 -14.00 9.84 -19.75
N ILE A 292 -12.69 9.66 -19.68
CA ILE A 292 -11.81 10.36 -18.73
C ILE A 292 -11.15 11.62 -19.33
N SER A 293 -11.51 12.00 -20.57
CA SER A 293 -10.88 13.12 -21.29
C SER A 293 -9.35 13.04 -21.30
N TYR A 294 -8.80 11.82 -21.41
CA TYR A 294 -7.37 11.58 -21.36
C TYR A 294 -6.76 11.71 -22.75
N ASN A 295 -5.91 12.72 -22.91
CA ASN A 295 -5.11 12.89 -24.12
C ASN A 295 -3.90 11.96 -24.01
N VAL A 296 -3.88 10.91 -24.83
CA VAL A 296 -2.71 10.04 -24.93
C VAL A 296 -1.52 10.91 -25.33
N PRO A 297 -0.46 10.97 -24.51
CA PRO A 297 0.78 11.61 -24.89
C PRO A 297 1.43 10.73 -25.95
N PHE A 298 0.98 10.89 -27.20
CA PHE A 298 1.74 10.40 -28.34
C PHE A 298 3.08 11.13 -28.31
N GLY A 299 4.15 10.42 -27.97
CA GLY A 299 5.47 10.86 -28.41
C GLY A 299 5.38 11.05 -29.92
N ASP A 300 5.80 12.19 -30.43
CA ASP A 300 5.77 12.50 -31.86
C ASP A 300 6.26 11.29 -32.67
N LYS A 301 5.32 10.69 -33.43
CA LYS A 301 5.39 9.56 -34.42
C LYS A 301 4.50 8.37 -34.00
N ALA A 302 3.57 7.87 -34.80
CA ALA A 302 3.26 8.14 -36.19
C ALA A 302 1.81 7.75 -36.49
N ILE A 303 1.23 8.54 -37.38
CA ILE A 303 0.07 8.26 -38.23
C ILE A 303 0.10 6.77 -38.66
N LEU A 304 -0.95 6.04 -38.33
CA LEU A 304 -1.24 4.73 -38.91
C LEU A 304 -1.46 4.90 -40.43
N PRO A 305 -0.84 4.08 -41.30
CA PRO A 305 -1.43 3.80 -42.60
C PRO A 305 -2.72 2.98 -42.45
#